data_AF-A0A397C559-F1
#
_entry.id   AF-A0A397C559-F1
#
_cell.length_a   1.000
_cell.length_b   1.000
_cell.length_c   1.000
_cell.angle_alpha   90.00
_cell.angle_beta   90.00
_cell.angle_gamma   90.00
#
_symmetry.space_group_name_H-M   'P 1'
#
loop_
_entity.id
_entity.type
_entity.pdbx_description
1 polymer ?
#
loop_
_entity_poly.entity_id
_entity_poly.type
_entity_poly.pdbx_seq_one_letter_code
_entity_poly.pdbx_strand_id
1 'polypeptide(L)'
;MDFASMVDIFGQLHFPFRSSMIKVLISLSVLAAAATAGSVTELPESVTKLIDYSINPCEDFYQYACGAWHKDAVIPPDKHDIDKSFYEIDVKSDAVLANIFSDNTTKFGAFYNSCLDTATLSSLGVTPLEDSFKAIRSARTKLDLLIVAGELAKNGIPAFVDISSRADDNDSTKNALFAYEDPLSLAYIFYTNPSDWKFVEAEYKVYIATVLQLAGYTAEQAAAAVPVIIRFEQTQLGVAHRELKDMEAVVSPYTALTYYQLDQKYPLLVGSWLKANGFNV
;
A
#
# COMPACT_ATOMS: atom_id res chain seq x y z
N MET A 1 -6.18 26.86 -12.83
CA MET A 1 -7.45 26.94 -13.54
C MET A 1 -8.54 27.06 -12.50
N ASP A 2 -9.33 28.12 -12.62
CA ASP A 2 -10.19 28.69 -11.58
C ASP A 2 -11.51 27.93 -11.44
N PHE A 3 -12.07 27.88 -10.24
CA PHE A 3 -13.15 26.97 -9.78
C PHE A 3 -14.56 27.38 -10.26
N ALA A 4 -14.67 28.19 -11.33
CA ALA A 4 -15.88 28.92 -11.68
C ALA A 4 -16.68 28.39 -12.90
N SER A 5 -16.35 27.21 -13.46
CA SER A 5 -17.01 26.71 -14.68
C SER A 5 -17.87 25.44 -14.52
N MET A 6 -18.31 25.10 -13.31
CA MET A 6 -19.09 23.86 -13.10
C MET A 6 -20.55 24.10 -12.63
N VAL A 7 -21.15 25.21 -13.04
CA VAL A 7 -22.57 25.49 -12.80
C VAL A 7 -23.19 26.09 -14.08
N ASP A 8 -23.22 25.32 -15.17
CA ASP A 8 -23.96 25.76 -16.38
C ASP A 8 -24.39 24.59 -17.27
N ILE A 9 -24.69 23.42 -16.68
CA ILE A 9 -25.27 22.30 -17.40
C ILE A 9 -26.44 21.79 -16.57
N PHE A 10 -27.60 22.41 -16.69
CA PHE A 10 -28.93 21.78 -16.63
C PHE A 10 -30.01 22.85 -16.89
N GLY A 11 -30.01 23.37 -18.12
CA GLY A 11 -31.15 24.10 -18.67
C GLY A 11 -32.03 23.17 -19.51
N GLN A 12 -33.34 23.42 -19.44
CA GLN A 12 -34.40 22.99 -20.36
C GLN A 12 -35.08 21.63 -20.11
N LEU A 13 -36.17 21.67 -19.33
CA LEU A 13 -37.40 20.93 -19.62
C LEU A 13 -38.61 21.82 -19.30
N HIS A 14 -39.32 22.26 -20.34
CA HIS A 14 -40.60 22.97 -20.24
C HIS A 14 -41.75 21.96 -20.19
N PHE A 15 -42.59 22.04 -19.14
CA PHE A 15 -43.95 21.48 -19.16
C PHE A 15 -44.95 22.54 -18.68
N PRO A 16 -46.12 22.71 -19.32
CA PRO A 16 -47.06 23.77 -19.00
C PRO A 16 -48.07 23.29 -17.96
N PHE A 17 -48.16 23.91 -16.78
CA PHE A 17 -49.29 23.67 -15.88
C PHE A 17 -49.77 24.95 -15.18
N ARG A 18 -50.86 25.48 -15.76
CA ARG A 18 -52.05 26.12 -15.16
C ARG A 18 -51.91 26.68 -13.73
N SER A 19 -51.93 28.02 -13.66
CA SER A 19 -52.10 28.82 -12.45
C SER A 19 -53.37 28.47 -11.67
N SER A 20 -53.19 27.91 -10.48
CA SER A 20 -54.18 27.95 -9.40
C SER A 20 -53.51 28.50 -8.15
N MET A 21 -53.98 29.66 -7.69
CA MET A 21 -53.54 30.31 -6.46
C MET A 21 -53.89 29.43 -5.26
N ILE A 22 -52.90 28.71 -4.73
CA ILE A 22 -52.97 28.09 -3.42
C ILE A 22 -52.30 29.05 -2.44
N LYS A 23 -53.09 29.64 -1.54
CA LYS A 23 -52.58 30.38 -0.39
C LYS A 23 -51.80 29.39 0.49
N VAL A 24 -50.49 29.34 0.31
CA VAL A 24 -49.59 28.64 1.23
C VAL A 24 -49.50 29.49 2.49
N LEU A 25 -50.24 29.08 3.52
CA LEU A 25 -49.99 29.50 4.89
C LEU A 25 -48.57 29.06 5.24
N ILE A 26 -47.65 30.02 5.33
CA ILE A 26 -46.31 29.79 5.85
C ILE A 26 -46.48 29.48 7.34
N SER A 27 -46.56 28.19 7.67
CA SER A 27 -46.43 27.71 9.04
C SER A 27 -45.00 27.97 9.48
N LEU A 28 -44.82 29.10 10.15
CA LEU A 28 -43.62 29.53 10.87
C LEU A 28 -43.44 28.62 12.11
N SER A 29 -43.12 27.34 11.92
CA SER A 29 -43.05 26.39 13.04
C SER A 29 -42.12 25.21 12.82
N VAL A 30 -40.98 25.42 12.16
CA VAL A 30 -39.84 24.49 12.22
C VAL A 30 -38.53 25.28 12.29
N LEU A 31 -38.28 25.97 13.41
CA LEU A 31 -36.94 26.47 13.74
C LEU A 31 -36.63 26.32 15.23
N ALA A 32 -37.09 25.22 15.83
CA ALA A 32 -36.79 24.90 17.23
C ALA A 32 -36.71 23.38 17.44
N ALA A 33 -35.82 22.72 16.69
CA ALA A 33 -35.45 21.32 16.97
C ALA A 33 -34.00 21.01 16.51
N ALA A 34 -33.08 21.97 16.62
CA ALA A 34 -31.64 21.75 16.43
C ALA A 34 -30.81 22.12 17.68
N ALA A 35 -31.46 22.26 18.84
CA ALA A 35 -30.81 22.66 20.09
C ALA A 35 -30.87 21.54 21.15
N THR A 36 -30.44 20.33 20.78
CA THR A 36 -30.01 19.30 21.76
C THR A 36 -28.77 18.52 21.30
N ALA A 37 -28.06 19.00 20.27
CA ALA A 37 -26.63 18.71 20.17
C ALA A 37 -25.95 19.69 21.12
N GLY A 38 -25.50 19.21 22.29
CA GLY A 38 -24.82 20.04 23.28
C GLY A 38 -23.75 20.89 22.60
N SER A 39 -23.87 22.21 22.71
CA SER A 39 -22.85 23.12 22.22
C SER A 39 -21.63 22.94 23.12
N VAL A 40 -20.57 22.32 22.60
CA VAL A 40 -19.28 22.26 23.29
C VAL A 40 -18.75 23.70 23.36
N THR A 41 -18.92 24.34 24.51
CA THR A 41 -18.49 25.75 24.70
C THR A 41 -16.99 25.86 24.98
N GLU A 42 -16.35 24.76 25.37
CA GLU A 42 -14.93 24.70 25.70
C GLU A 42 -14.32 23.42 25.13
N LEU A 43 -13.12 23.55 24.55
CA LEU A 43 -12.36 22.38 24.08
C LEU A 43 -11.89 21.55 25.27
N PRO A 44 -11.87 20.21 25.16
CA PRO A 44 -11.38 19.35 26.23
C PRO A 44 -9.91 19.64 26.53
N GLU A 45 -9.50 19.42 27.78
CA GLU A 45 -8.12 19.68 28.25
C GLU A 45 -7.06 18.95 27.40
N SER A 46 -7.40 17.75 26.91
CA SER A 46 -6.53 16.98 26.02
C SER A 46 -6.22 17.68 24.69
N VAL A 47 -7.08 18.60 24.25
CA VAL A 47 -6.92 19.41 23.04
C VAL A 47 -6.30 20.75 23.38
N THR A 48 -6.74 21.43 24.43
CA THR A 48 -6.22 22.76 24.78
C THR A 48 -4.73 22.74 25.11
N LYS A 49 -4.20 21.63 25.63
CA LYS A 49 -2.76 21.42 25.87
C LYS A 49 -1.91 21.32 24.60
N LEU A 50 -2.51 21.07 23.44
CA LEU A 50 -1.78 20.94 22.16
C LEU A 50 -1.63 22.30 21.44
N ILE A 51 -2.47 23.27 21.81
CA ILE A 51 -2.59 24.57 21.14
C ILE A 51 -1.49 25.52 21.61
N ASP A 52 -0.80 26.13 20.65
CA ASP A 52 0.07 27.28 20.87
C ASP A 52 -0.71 28.59 20.68
N TYR A 53 -1.25 29.11 21.79
CA TYR A 53 -2.05 30.35 21.80
C TYR A 53 -1.26 31.62 21.45
N SER A 54 0.07 31.55 21.28
CA SER A 54 0.88 32.69 20.85
C SER A 54 0.82 32.95 19.35
N ILE A 55 0.27 32.01 18.58
CA ILE A 55 0.25 32.01 17.12
C ILE A 55 -1.10 32.51 16.62
N ASN A 56 -1.09 33.32 15.56
CA ASN A 56 -2.32 33.74 14.90
C ASN A 56 -2.89 32.56 14.08
N PRO A 57 -4.08 32.01 14.42
CA PRO A 57 -4.66 30.89 13.69
C PRO A 57 -5.00 31.20 12.23
N CYS A 58 -5.15 32.49 11.86
CA CYS A 58 -5.40 32.90 10.48
C CYS A 58 -4.14 32.95 9.62
N GLU A 59 -2.95 32.89 10.23
CA GLU A 59 -1.66 32.92 9.53
C GLU A 59 -1.04 31.52 9.42
N ASP A 60 -1.00 30.80 10.54
CA ASP A 60 -0.52 29.41 10.58
C ASP A 60 -1.38 28.60 11.55
N PHE A 61 -2.44 28.00 11.01
CA PHE A 61 -3.36 27.20 11.81
C PHE A 61 -2.72 25.90 12.32
N TYR A 62 -1.73 25.34 11.62
CA TYR A 62 -1.05 24.12 12.07
C TYR A 62 -0.20 24.42 13.31
N GLN A 63 0.62 25.48 13.26
CA GLN A 63 1.42 25.88 14.41
C GLN A 63 0.55 26.36 15.57
N TYR A 64 -0.58 27.04 15.32
CA TYR A 64 -1.56 27.34 16.37
C TYR A 64 -2.14 26.08 17.01
N ALA A 65 -2.64 25.12 16.21
CA ALA A 65 -3.36 23.97 16.74
C ALA A 65 -2.45 22.90 17.38
N CYS A 66 -1.24 22.74 16.86
CA CYS A 66 -0.33 21.64 17.20
C CYS A 66 0.99 22.12 17.82
N GLY A 67 1.29 23.42 17.81
CA GLY A 67 2.61 23.95 18.09
C GLY A 67 3.13 23.66 19.50
N ALA A 68 2.24 23.64 20.49
CA ALA A 68 2.64 23.31 21.86
C ALA A 68 3.04 21.83 21.96
N TRP A 69 2.33 20.93 21.29
CA TRP A 69 2.72 19.53 21.20
C TRP A 69 4.01 19.35 20.41
N HIS A 70 4.14 19.99 19.25
CA HIS A 70 5.31 19.86 18.37
C HIS A 70 6.61 20.28 19.07
N LYS A 71 6.53 21.25 19.99
CA LYS A 71 7.67 21.70 20.79
C LYS A 71 8.21 20.62 21.73
N ASP A 72 7.33 19.79 22.28
CA ASP A 72 7.66 18.81 23.32
C ASP A 72 7.75 17.37 22.78
N ALA A 73 7.27 17.12 21.56
CA ALA A 73 7.26 15.81 20.93
C ALA A 73 8.68 15.28 20.71
N VAL A 74 8.92 14.04 21.15
CA VAL A 74 10.19 13.32 20.92
C VAL A 74 9.88 12.05 20.14
N ILE A 75 10.43 11.95 18.93
CA ILE A 75 10.33 10.74 18.12
C ILE A 75 11.17 9.64 18.80
N PRO A 76 10.57 8.50 19.19
CA PRO A 76 11.32 7.38 19.76
C PRO A 76 12.36 6.81 18.77
N PRO A 77 13.47 6.21 19.25
CA PRO A 77 14.53 5.70 18.37
C PRO A 77 14.09 4.63 17.36
N ASP A 78 13.00 3.92 17.62
CA ASP A 78 12.42 2.87 16.77
C ASP A 78 11.33 3.39 15.82
N LYS A 79 11.11 4.71 15.78
CA LYS A 79 10.11 5.37 14.93
C LYS A 79 10.78 6.42 14.05
N HIS A 80 10.16 6.68 12.90
CA HIS A 80 10.59 7.73 11.98
C HIS A 80 9.72 8.98 12.08
N ASP A 81 8.49 8.82 12.56
CA ASP A 81 7.52 9.87 12.85
C ASP A 81 6.65 9.48 14.06
N ILE A 82 6.00 10.48 14.65
CA ILE A 82 4.92 10.31 15.62
C ILE A 82 3.90 11.42 15.40
N ASP A 83 2.66 11.17 15.83
CA ASP A 83 1.59 12.15 15.80
C ASP A 83 0.56 11.90 16.92
N LYS A 84 -0.38 12.84 17.10
CA LYS A 84 -1.43 12.72 18.12
C LYS A 84 -2.67 11.96 17.65
N SER A 85 -2.85 11.77 16.34
CA SER A 85 -4.04 11.21 15.73
C SER A 85 -3.91 9.70 15.54
N PHE A 86 -2.88 9.24 14.83
CA PHE A 86 -2.72 7.84 14.44
C PHE A 86 -1.80 7.09 15.39
N TYR A 87 -0.58 7.59 15.60
CA TYR A 87 0.41 6.89 16.44
C TYR A 87 -0.11 6.58 17.85
N GLU A 88 -0.79 7.52 18.52
CA GLU A 88 -1.36 7.25 19.85
C GLU A 88 -2.48 6.20 19.85
N ILE A 89 -3.27 6.14 18.78
CA ILE A 89 -4.33 5.16 18.61
C ILE A 89 -3.72 3.79 18.35
N ASP A 90 -2.69 3.71 17.51
CA ASP A 90 -1.98 2.47 17.19
C ASP A 90 -1.35 1.89 18.45
N VAL A 91 -0.64 2.68 19.26
CA VAL A 91 -0.05 2.22 20.53
C VAL A 91 -1.11 1.66 21.49
N LYS A 92 -2.27 2.32 21.60
CA LYS A 92 -3.37 1.84 22.45
C LYS A 92 -4.00 0.57 21.89
N SER A 93 -4.15 0.50 20.56
CA SER A 93 -4.72 -0.66 19.87
C SER A 93 -3.81 -1.87 20.00
N ASP A 94 -2.51 -1.70 19.82
CA ASP A 94 -1.50 -2.74 19.99
C ASP A 94 -1.53 -3.33 21.40
N ALA A 95 -1.67 -2.49 22.44
CA ALA A 95 -1.80 -2.95 23.82
C ALA A 95 -3.06 -3.81 24.03
N VAL A 96 -4.19 -3.42 23.44
CA VAL A 96 -5.43 -4.20 23.50
C VAL A 96 -5.29 -5.52 22.74
N LEU A 97 -4.72 -5.49 21.53
CA LEU A 97 -4.51 -6.67 20.70
C LEU A 97 -3.54 -7.66 21.36
N ALA A 98 -2.44 -7.18 21.93
CA ALA A 98 -1.49 -8.01 22.69
C ALA A 98 -2.19 -8.76 23.84
N ASN A 99 -3.11 -8.08 24.54
CA ASN A 99 -3.90 -8.72 25.59
C ASN A 99 -4.86 -9.77 25.02
N ILE A 100 -5.53 -9.50 23.90
CA ILE A 100 -6.44 -10.46 23.23
C ILE A 100 -5.68 -11.70 22.75
N PHE A 101 -4.50 -11.51 22.15
CA PHE A 101 -3.70 -12.59 21.58
C PHE A 101 -2.82 -13.33 22.60
N SER A 102 -2.86 -12.93 23.88
CA SER A 102 -2.14 -13.63 24.95
C SER A 102 -2.65 -15.06 25.17
N ASP A 103 -3.89 -15.36 24.79
CA ASP A 103 -4.45 -16.72 24.85
C ASP A 103 -3.95 -17.61 23.70
N ASN A 104 -2.91 -18.38 24.02
CA ASN A 104 -2.25 -19.32 23.11
C ASN A 104 -3.12 -20.56 22.74
N THR A 105 -4.31 -20.72 23.32
CA THR A 105 -5.23 -21.83 22.94
C THR A 105 -5.99 -21.54 21.64
N THR A 106 -6.04 -20.27 21.24
CA THR A 106 -6.65 -19.85 19.98
C THR A 106 -5.64 -19.91 18.83
N LYS A 107 -6.12 -20.07 17.59
CA LYS A 107 -5.24 -20.03 16.41
C LYS A 107 -4.51 -18.69 16.28
N PHE A 108 -5.19 -17.58 16.60
CA PHE A 108 -4.60 -16.24 16.56
C PHE A 108 -3.54 -16.05 17.64
N GLY A 109 -3.81 -16.49 18.87
CA GLY A 109 -2.81 -16.45 19.94
C GLY A 109 -1.61 -17.34 19.63
N ALA A 110 -1.81 -18.55 19.10
CA ALA A 110 -0.71 -19.41 18.66
C ALA A 110 0.16 -18.79 17.57
N PHE A 111 -0.48 -18.13 16.59
CA PHE A 111 0.25 -17.39 15.56
C PHE A 111 1.00 -16.17 16.12
N TYR A 112 0.36 -15.38 16.97
CA TYR A 112 0.99 -14.21 17.60
C TYR A 112 2.20 -14.62 18.46
N ASN A 113 2.04 -15.66 19.30
CA ASN A 113 3.12 -16.13 20.17
C ASN A 113 4.27 -16.77 19.37
N SER A 114 4.03 -17.38 18.20
CA SER A 114 5.11 -17.88 17.35
C SER A 114 5.98 -16.76 16.78
N CYS A 115 5.42 -15.57 16.54
CA CYS A 115 6.20 -14.39 16.14
C CYS A 115 7.05 -13.82 17.28
N LEU A 116 6.65 -14.01 18.55
CA LEU A 116 7.36 -13.51 19.72
C LEU A 116 8.46 -14.46 20.22
N ASP A 117 8.43 -15.74 19.84
CA ASP A 117 9.43 -16.74 20.24
C ASP A 117 10.75 -16.57 19.45
N THR A 118 11.46 -15.50 19.76
CA THR A 118 12.75 -15.16 19.15
C THR A 118 13.83 -16.22 19.40
N ALA A 119 13.71 -17.03 20.46
CA ALA A 119 14.65 -18.12 20.74
C ALA A 119 14.51 -19.23 19.70
N THR A 120 13.27 -19.67 19.44
CA THR A 120 12.99 -20.65 18.38
C THR A 120 13.34 -20.09 17.01
N LEU A 121 12.94 -18.86 16.68
CA LEU A 121 13.28 -18.21 15.41
C LEU A 121 14.80 -18.15 15.17
N SER A 122 15.56 -17.75 16.20
CA SER A 122 17.03 -17.69 16.13
C SER A 122 17.65 -19.07 15.97
N SER A 123 17.11 -20.09 16.64
CA SER A 123 17.58 -21.47 16.52
C SER A 123 17.31 -22.08 15.15
N LEU A 124 16.19 -21.73 14.52
CA LEU A 124 15.83 -22.22 13.18
C LEU A 124 16.66 -21.54 12.09
N GLY A 125 17.01 -20.27 12.28
CA GLY A 125 17.73 -19.48 11.28
C GLY A 125 17.01 -19.52 9.93
N VAL A 126 17.74 -19.83 8.86
CA VAL A 126 17.19 -19.92 7.49
C VAL A 126 16.70 -21.32 7.09
N THR A 127 16.76 -22.31 8.00
CA THR A 127 16.37 -23.69 7.71
C THR A 127 14.95 -23.81 7.11
N PRO A 128 13.93 -23.05 7.59
CA PRO A 128 12.59 -23.11 7.00
C PRO A 128 12.50 -22.65 5.52
N LEU A 129 13.53 -21.98 4.99
CA LEU A 129 13.59 -21.47 3.63
C LEU A 129 14.42 -22.36 2.68
N GLU A 130 15.01 -23.45 3.16
CA GLU A 130 15.95 -24.26 2.39
C GLU A 130 15.34 -24.87 1.13
N ASP A 131 14.10 -25.37 1.20
CA ASP A 131 13.41 -25.94 0.05
C ASP A 131 13.14 -24.88 -1.03
N SER A 132 12.77 -23.67 -0.62
CA SER A 132 12.60 -22.53 -1.53
C SER A 132 13.93 -22.15 -2.20
N PHE A 133 15.02 -22.06 -1.42
CA PHE A 133 16.35 -21.80 -1.98
C PHE A 133 16.80 -22.88 -2.94
N LYS A 134 16.53 -24.15 -2.61
CA LYS A 134 16.84 -25.29 -3.47
C LYS A 134 16.05 -25.23 -4.78
N ALA A 135 14.76 -24.91 -4.74
CA ALA A 135 13.94 -24.76 -5.94
C ALA A 135 14.51 -23.65 -6.86
N ILE A 136 14.82 -22.48 -6.31
CA ILE A 136 15.41 -21.35 -7.04
C ILE A 136 16.75 -21.75 -7.68
N ARG A 137 17.64 -22.37 -6.89
CA ARG A 137 18.99 -22.78 -7.35
C ARG A 137 18.96 -23.93 -8.36
N SER A 138 17.88 -24.71 -8.39
CA SER A 138 17.73 -25.85 -9.31
C SER A 138 17.17 -25.45 -10.68
N ALA A 139 16.61 -24.25 -10.81
CA ALA A 139 16.13 -23.71 -12.08
C ALA A 139 17.29 -23.51 -13.06
N ARG A 140 17.20 -24.11 -14.25
CA ARG A 140 18.27 -24.05 -15.27
C ARG A 140 17.95 -23.14 -16.44
N THR A 141 16.66 -22.88 -16.65
CA THR A 141 16.17 -22.00 -17.70
C THR A 141 15.40 -20.82 -17.09
N LYS A 142 15.22 -19.76 -17.88
CA LYS A 142 14.37 -18.63 -17.48
C LYS A 142 12.94 -19.09 -17.19
N LEU A 143 12.43 -20.04 -17.96
CA LEU A 143 11.08 -20.58 -17.76
C LEU A 143 10.99 -21.35 -16.44
N ASP A 144 11.98 -22.20 -16.13
CA ASP A 144 12.02 -22.93 -14.85
C ASP A 144 12.01 -21.95 -13.67
N LEU A 145 12.80 -20.88 -13.76
CA LEU A 145 12.87 -19.87 -12.70
C LEU A 145 11.53 -19.14 -12.50
N LEU A 146 10.83 -18.84 -13.58
CA LEU A 146 9.54 -18.15 -13.54
C LEU A 146 8.40 -19.07 -13.06
N ILE A 147 8.50 -20.37 -13.34
CA ILE A 147 7.61 -21.37 -12.74
C ILE A 147 7.84 -21.43 -11.22
N VAL A 148 9.10 -21.53 -10.78
CA VAL A 148 9.45 -21.51 -9.35
C VAL A 148 8.96 -20.23 -8.68
N ALA A 149 9.10 -19.08 -9.34
CA ALA A 149 8.55 -17.81 -8.85
C ALA A 149 7.02 -17.87 -8.66
N GLY A 150 6.28 -18.39 -9.64
CA GLY A 150 4.83 -18.58 -9.52
C GLY A 150 4.41 -19.57 -8.42
N GLU A 151 5.25 -20.57 -8.12
CA GLU A 151 5.03 -21.48 -6.99
C GLU A 151 5.28 -20.79 -5.64
N LEU A 152 6.34 -19.98 -5.53
CA LEU A 152 6.66 -19.22 -4.34
C LEU A 152 5.64 -18.11 -4.05
N ALA A 153 5.01 -17.54 -5.08
CA ALA A 153 3.91 -16.59 -4.93
C ALA A 153 2.73 -17.14 -4.13
N LYS A 154 2.51 -18.47 -4.14
CA LYS A 154 1.48 -19.12 -3.30
C LYS A 154 1.75 -18.97 -1.80
N ASN A 155 3.00 -18.75 -1.42
CA ASN A 155 3.43 -18.50 -0.05
C ASN A 155 3.51 -16.99 0.27
N GLY A 156 2.97 -16.13 -0.60
CA GLY A 156 2.98 -14.67 -0.42
C GLY A 156 4.33 -14.01 -0.74
N ILE A 157 5.20 -14.68 -1.51
CA ILE A 157 6.46 -14.10 -1.98
C ILE A 157 6.20 -13.51 -3.38
N PRO A 158 6.00 -12.19 -3.52
CA PRO A 158 5.81 -11.57 -4.83
C PRO A 158 7.06 -11.78 -5.68
N ALA A 159 6.88 -12.05 -6.98
CA ALA A 159 7.98 -12.25 -7.91
C ALA A 159 7.56 -11.95 -9.35
N PHE A 160 8.15 -10.90 -9.93
CA PHE A 160 8.02 -10.43 -11.32
C PHE A 160 6.63 -9.95 -11.76
N VAL A 161 5.57 -10.64 -11.35
CA VAL A 161 4.17 -10.25 -11.58
C VAL A 161 3.34 -10.67 -10.37
N ASP A 162 2.63 -9.72 -9.77
CA ASP A 162 1.63 -10.04 -8.76
C ASP A 162 0.28 -10.24 -9.43
N ILE A 163 -0.41 -11.34 -9.12
CA ILE A 163 -1.71 -11.66 -9.71
C ILE A 163 -2.70 -11.87 -8.59
N SER A 164 -3.69 -11.00 -8.52
CA SER A 164 -4.76 -11.08 -7.53
C SER A 164 -6.13 -11.22 -8.17
N SER A 165 -7.05 -11.84 -7.43
CA SER A 165 -8.45 -11.98 -7.81
C SER A 165 -9.26 -10.89 -7.11
N ARG A 166 -10.03 -10.13 -7.89
CA ARG A 166 -10.99 -9.13 -7.38
C ARG A 166 -12.19 -9.05 -8.31
N ALA A 167 -13.21 -8.29 -7.90
CA ALA A 167 -14.39 -8.06 -8.72
C ALA A 167 -13.98 -7.46 -10.08
N ASP A 168 -14.59 -7.96 -11.16
CA ASP A 168 -14.39 -7.45 -12.52
C ASP A 168 -14.95 -6.03 -12.63
N ASP A 169 -14.16 -5.11 -13.20
CA ASP A 169 -14.52 -3.69 -13.31
C ASP A 169 -15.74 -3.46 -14.22
N ASN A 170 -15.98 -4.35 -15.19
CA ASN A 170 -17.13 -4.31 -16.09
C ASN A 170 -18.33 -5.12 -15.57
N ASP A 171 -18.09 -6.11 -14.70
CA ASP A 171 -19.13 -6.97 -14.14
C ASP A 171 -18.80 -7.38 -12.70
N SER A 172 -19.18 -6.52 -11.75
CA SER A 172 -18.94 -6.76 -10.31
C SER A 172 -19.60 -8.02 -9.72
N THR A 173 -20.42 -8.75 -10.50
CA THR A 173 -20.95 -10.07 -10.10
C THR A 173 -19.95 -11.21 -10.34
N LYS A 174 -18.86 -10.94 -11.05
CA LYS A 174 -17.78 -11.89 -11.36
C LYS A 174 -16.47 -11.42 -10.75
N ASN A 175 -15.55 -12.37 -10.57
CA ASN A 175 -14.16 -12.06 -10.31
C ASN A 175 -13.34 -12.22 -11.59
N ALA A 176 -12.33 -11.40 -11.73
CA ALA A 176 -11.29 -11.51 -12.75
C ALA A 176 -9.91 -11.53 -12.08
N LEU A 177 -8.92 -12.04 -12.82
CA LEU A 177 -7.52 -11.94 -12.41
C LEU A 177 -6.95 -10.62 -12.92
N PHE A 178 -6.25 -9.92 -12.03
CA PHE A 178 -5.55 -8.69 -12.33
C PHE A 178 -4.07 -8.91 -12.09
N ALA A 179 -3.28 -8.69 -13.13
CA ALA A 179 -1.84 -8.75 -13.07
C ALA A 179 -1.29 -7.33 -12.86
N TYR A 180 -0.40 -7.20 -11.88
CA TYR A 180 0.24 -5.97 -11.46
C TYR A 180 1.76 -6.11 -11.58
N GLU A 181 2.43 -4.98 -11.75
CA GLU A 181 3.88 -4.92 -11.60
C GLU A 181 4.27 -5.34 -10.17
N ASP A 182 5.35 -6.11 -10.08
CA ASP A 182 5.90 -6.55 -8.80
C ASP A 182 6.41 -5.36 -7.98
N PRO A 183 6.19 -5.35 -6.65
CA PRO A 183 6.76 -4.32 -5.79
C PRO A 183 8.29 -4.35 -5.85
N LEU A 184 8.88 -3.17 -6.06
CA LEU A 184 10.33 -2.98 -5.98
C LEU A 184 10.77 -2.97 -4.52
N SER A 185 12.02 -3.37 -4.30
CA SER A 185 12.64 -3.41 -2.97
C SER A 185 12.76 -2.03 -2.30
N LEU A 186 12.82 -0.94 -3.08
CA LEU A 186 12.77 0.43 -2.59
C LEU A 186 11.62 1.21 -3.24
N ALA A 187 11.23 2.33 -2.63
CA ALA A 187 10.26 3.24 -3.23
C ALA A 187 10.74 3.76 -4.59
N TYR A 188 9.81 3.91 -5.54
CA TYR A 188 10.06 4.32 -6.92
C TYR A 188 10.96 5.56 -7.07
N ILE A 189 10.84 6.53 -6.15
CA ILE A 189 11.60 7.77 -6.17
C ILE A 189 13.12 7.53 -6.09
N PHE A 190 13.55 6.52 -5.33
CA PHE A 190 14.98 6.21 -5.16
C PHE A 190 15.64 5.74 -6.44
N TYR A 191 14.89 5.17 -7.38
CA TYR A 191 15.46 4.71 -8.63
C TYR A 191 15.30 5.71 -9.78
N THR A 192 14.38 6.67 -9.66
CA THR A 192 14.08 7.63 -10.72
C THR A 192 14.70 9.01 -10.50
N ASN A 193 15.00 9.36 -9.25
CA ASN A 193 15.73 10.58 -8.92
C ASN A 193 17.20 10.24 -8.56
N PRO A 194 18.18 10.69 -9.37
CA PRO A 194 19.60 10.45 -9.08
C PRO A 194 20.09 11.00 -7.73
N SER A 195 19.46 12.05 -7.21
CA SER A 195 19.83 12.62 -5.90
C SER A 195 19.36 11.73 -4.76
N ASP A 196 18.15 11.18 -4.86
CA ASP A 196 17.61 10.27 -3.84
C ASP A 196 18.32 8.91 -3.91
N TRP A 197 18.65 8.41 -5.11
CA TRP A 197 19.48 7.21 -5.27
C TRP A 197 20.81 7.32 -4.52
N LYS A 198 21.51 8.46 -4.69
CA LYS A 198 22.79 8.71 -4.02
C LYS A 198 22.69 8.68 -2.49
N PHE A 199 21.52 8.96 -1.93
CA PHE A 199 21.29 8.94 -0.49
C PHE A 199 21.21 7.51 0.07
N VAL A 200 20.75 6.53 -0.72
CA VAL A 200 20.50 5.15 -0.25
C VAL A 200 21.42 4.11 -0.86
N GLU A 201 22.14 4.43 -1.95
CA GLU A 201 22.87 3.43 -2.75
C GLU A 201 23.90 2.64 -1.93
N ALA A 202 24.67 3.31 -1.07
CA ALA A 202 25.75 2.67 -0.32
C ALA A 202 25.18 1.66 0.69
N GLU A 203 24.18 2.08 1.46
CA GLU A 203 23.48 1.27 2.47
C GLU A 203 22.71 0.14 1.81
N TYR A 204 22.08 0.38 0.66
CA TYR A 204 21.34 -0.65 -0.05
C TYR A 204 22.24 -1.75 -0.59
N LYS A 205 23.44 -1.42 -1.09
CA LYS A 205 24.45 -2.43 -1.46
C LYS A 205 24.86 -3.30 -0.28
N VAL A 206 25.05 -2.69 0.90
CA VAL A 206 25.38 -3.43 2.13
C VAL A 206 24.21 -4.33 2.54
N TYR A 207 22.98 -3.83 2.47
CA TYR A 207 21.77 -4.60 2.77
C TYR A 207 21.66 -5.85 1.89
N ILE A 208 21.73 -5.69 0.56
CA ILE A 208 21.67 -6.83 -0.39
C ILE A 208 22.76 -7.86 -0.08
N ALA A 209 24.01 -7.41 0.08
CA ALA A 209 25.12 -8.32 0.37
C ALA A 209 24.94 -9.07 1.68
N THR A 210 24.37 -8.42 2.70
CA THR A 210 24.11 -9.01 4.03
C THR A 210 23.01 -10.05 3.94
N VAL A 211 21.88 -9.73 3.29
CA VAL A 211 20.76 -10.67 3.12
C VAL A 211 21.19 -11.91 2.34
N LEU A 212 21.99 -11.75 1.28
CA LEU A 212 22.52 -12.90 0.53
C LEU A 212 23.45 -13.78 1.37
N GLN A 213 24.32 -13.18 2.18
CA GLN A 213 25.18 -13.93 3.09
C GLN A 213 24.38 -14.69 4.16
N LEU A 214 23.32 -14.07 4.72
CA LEU A 214 22.39 -14.75 5.62
C LEU A 214 21.68 -15.92 4.93
N ALA A 215 21.41 -15.81 3.62
CA ALA A 215 20.86 -16.90 2.79
C ALA A 215 21.91 -17.95 2.35
N GLY A 216 23.15 -17.86 2.86
CA GLY A 216 24.22 -18.85 2.66
C GLY A 216 25.11 -18.63 1.43
N TYR A 217 25.08 -17.45 0.80
CA TYR A 217 26.06 -17.09 -0.23
C TYR A 217 27.41 -16.73 0.40
N THR A 218 28.52 -17.02 -0.28
CA THR A 218 29.83 -16.51 0.16
C THR A 218 29.91 -15.00 -0.02
N ALA A 219 30.84 -14.34 0.68
CA ALA A 219 31.06 -12.90 0.53
C ALA A 219 31.36 -12.50 -0.93
N GLU A 220 32.12 -13.32 -1.65
CA GLU A 220 32.45 -13.10 -3.07
C GLU A 220 31.22 -13.23 -3.96
N GLN A 221 30.38 -14.25 -3.73
CA GLN A 221 29.15 -14.44 -4.50
C GLN A 221 28.16 -13.30 -4.24
N ALA A 222 28.00 -12.89 -2.98
CA ALA A 222 27.14 -11.78 -2.60
C ALA A 222 27.62 -10.47 -3.25
N ALA A 223 28.91 -10.16 -3.16
CA ALA A 223 29.49 -8.96 -3.77
C ALA A 223 29.32 -8.94 -5.29
N ALA A 224 29.45 -10.08 -5.96
CA ALA A 224 29.22 -10.21 -7.40
C ALA A 224 27.74 -10.04 -7.79
N ALA A 225 26.81 -10.47 -6.93
CA ALA A 225 25.37 -10.39 -7.18
C ALA A 225 24.79 -8.98 -7.00
N VAL A 226 25.32 -8.18 -6.07
CA VAL A 226 24.84 -6.81 -5.78
C VAL A 226 24.63 -5.94 -7.04
N PRO A 227 25.62 -5.73 -7.92
CA PRO A 227 25.41 -4.89 -9.11
C PRO A 227 24.44 -5.51 -10.12
N VAL A 228 24.29 -6.85 -10.13
CA VAL A 228 23.35 -7.54 -11.01
C VAL A 228 21.91 -7.30 -10.54
N ILE A 229 21.65 -7.41 -9.24
CA ILE A 229 20.33 -7.17 -8.63
C ILE A 229 19.91 -5.72 -8.83
N ILE A 230 20.77 -4.75 -8.47
CA ILE A 230 20.46 -3.33 -8.63
C ILE A 230 20.15 -3.00 -10.10
N ARG A 231 20.97 -3.50 -11.03
CA ARG A 231 20.73 -3.28 -12.46
C ARG A 231 19.43 -3.91 -12.94
N PHE A 232 19.08 -5.10 -12.42
CA PHE A 232 17.84 -5.77 -12.74
C PHE A 232 16.63 -4.91 -12.30
N GLU A 233 16.61 -4.46 -11.05
CA GLU A 233 15.55 -3.58 -10.51
C GLU A 233 15.43 -2.27 -11.31
N GLN A 234 16.55 -1.62 -11.61
CA GLN A 234 16.58 -0.40 -12.45
C GLN A 234 16.05 -0.64 -13.87
N THR A 235 16.22 -1.86 -14.41
CA THR A 235 15.72 -2.21 -15.74
C THR A 235 14.20 -2.37 -15.73
N GLN A 236 13.62 -2.97 -14.67
CA GLN A 236 12.16 -3.11 -14.53
C GLN A 236 11.46 -1.75 -14.63
N LEU A 237 12.00 -0.74 -13.94
CA LEU A 237 11.51 0.63 -13.99
C LEU A 237 11.56 1.28 -15.36
N GLY A 238 12.59 0.98 -16.15
CA GLY A 238 12.71 1.48 -17.52
C GLY A 238 11.60 0.96 -18.44
N VAL A 239 11.00 -0.19 -18.11
CA VAL A 239 9.82 -0.74 -18.78
C VAL A 239 8.56 -0.03 -18.28
N ALA A 240 8.36 0.06 -16.97
CA ALA A 240 7.19 0.71 -16.36
C ALA A 240 7.02 2.19 -16.74
N HIS A 241 8.12 2.96 -16.79
CA HIS A 241 8.10 4.37 -17.17
C HIS A 241 7.75 4.60 -18.65
N ARG A 242 8.00 3.60 -19.52
CA ARG A 242 7.59 3.65 -20.93
C ARG A 242 6.08 3.43 -21.04
N GLU A 243 5.54 2.49 -20.29
CA GLU A 243 4.10 2.18 -20.27
C GLU A 243 3.25 3.32 -19.66
N LEU A 244 3.70 3.98 -18.59
CA LEU A 244 2.98 5.12 -18.00
C LEU A 244 2.82 6.31 -18.97
N LYS A 245 3.86 6.61 -19.77
CA LYS A 245 3.77 7.64 -20.82
C LYS A 245 2.81 7.26 -21.94
N ASP A 246 2.70 5.96 -22.22
CA ASP A 246 1.75 5.44 -23.21
C ASP A 246 0.31 5.39 -22.65
N MET A 247 0.13 5.27 -21.33
CA MET A 247 -1.16 5.33 -20.62
C MET A 247 -1.76 6.74 -20.50
N GLU A 248 -0.96 7.80 -20.64
CA GLU A 248 -1.47 9.18 -20.76
C GLU A 248 -2.24 9.40 -22.09
N ALA A 249 -2.13 8.48 -23.05
CA ALA A 249 -3.06 8.40 -24.17
C ALA A 249 -4.38 7.76 -23.68
N VAL A 250 -5.50 8.45 -23.89
CA VAL A 250 -6.86 8.06 -23.47
C VAL A 250 -7.27 6.70 -24.07
N VAL A 251 -6.80 5.62 -23.47
CA VAL A 251 -7.23 4.25 -23.72
C VAL A 251 -7.70 3.73 -22.37
N SER A 252 -8.89 3.14 -22.32
CA SER A 252 -9.39 2.51 -21.10
C SER A 252 -8.29 1.56 -20.54
N PRO A 253 -7.84 1.74 -19.28
CA PRO A 253 -6.79 0.89 -18.70
C PRO A 253 -7.25 -0.57 -18.56
N TYR A 254 -8.54 -0.84 -18.75
CA TYR A 254 -9.12 -2.16 -18.68
C TYR A 254 -9.10 -2.88 -20.03
N THR A 255 -8.02 -3.63 -20.30
CA THR A 255 -7.94 -4.56 -21.43
C THR A 255 -8.10 -5.99 -20.93
N ALA A 256 -9.33 -6.52 -20.94
CA ALA A 256 -9.58 -7.91 -20.58
C ALA A 256 -9.07 -8.85 -21.69
N LEU A 257 -8.24 -9.82 -21.31
CA LEU A 257 -7.73 -10.89 -22.18
C LEU A 257 -8.11 -12.25 -21.59
N THR A 258 -8.33 -13.24 -22.45
CA THR A 258 -8.48 -14.63 -21.99
C THR A 258 -7.16 -15.18 -21.48
N TYR A 259 -7.18 -16.22 -20.64
CA TYR A 259 -5.95 -16.84 -20.14
C TYR A 259 -5.04 -17.35 -21.27
N TYR A 260 -5.61 -17.87 -22.35
CA TYR A 260 -4.83 -18.29 -23.53
C TYR A 260 -4.19 -17.10 -24.25
N GLN A 261 -4.90 -15.97 -24.39
CA GLN A 261 -4.33 -14.76 -24.97
C GLN A 261 -3.20 -14.20 -24.10
N LEU A 262 -3.34 -14.25 -22.78
CA LEU A 262 -2.30 -13.84 -21.83
C LEU A 262 -1.08 -14.75 -21.91
N ASP A 263 -1.25 -16.07 -22.01
CA ASP A 263 -0.13 -17.00 -22.19
C ASP A 263 0.61 -16.76 -23.51
N GLN A 264 -0.11 -16.52 -24.60
CA GLN A 264 0.52 -16.22 -25.90
C GLN A 264 1.24 -14.88 -25.91
N LYS A 265 0.69 -13.85 -25.26
CA LYS A 265 1.25 -12.50 -25.26
C LYS A 265 2.39 -12.34 -24.24
N TYR A 266 2.27 -12.97 -23.08
CA TYR A 266 3.21 -12.86 -21.96
C TYR A 266 3.60 -14.25 -21.40
N PRO A 267 4.15 -15.16 -22.23
CA PRO A 267 4.36 -16.57 -21.86
C PRO A 267 5.31 -16.77 -20.67
N LEU A 268 6.24 -15.83 -20.48
CA LEU A 268 7.22 -15.90 -19.40
C LEU A 268 6.73 -15.27 -18.09
N LEU A 269 5.76 -14.36 -18.14
CA LEU A 269 5.23 -13.66 -16.95
C LEU A 269 3.89 -14.28 -16.55
N VAL A 270 2.78 -13.76 -17.07
CA VAL A 270 1.44 -14.23 -16.74
C VAL A 270 1.24 -15.70 -17.12
N GLY A 271 1.79 -16.14 -18.26
CA GLY A 271 1.69 -17.52 -18.73
C GLY A 271 2.34 -18.55 -17.80
N SER A 272 3.55 -18.26 -17.33
CA SER A 272 4.27 -19.14 -16.39
C SER A 272 3.56 -19.20 -15.03
N TRP A 273 3.04 -18.07 -14.55
CA TRP A 273 2.23 -18.01 -13.33
C TRP A 273 0.96 -18.84 -13.46
N LEU A 274 0.24 -18.74 -14.59
CA LEU A 274 -0.96 -19.53 -14.86
C LEU A 274 -0.66 -21.03 -14.83
N LYS A 275 0.42 -21.47 -15.50
CA LYS A 275 0.86 -22.87 -15.50
C LYS A 275 1.24 -23.35 -14.09
N ALA A 276 1.99 -22.54 -13.33
CA ALA A 276 2.36 -22.84 -11.94
C ALA A 276 1.13 -22.99 -11.03
N ASN A 277 0.02 -22.33 -11.35
CA ASN A 277 -1.25 -22.39 -10.62
C ASN A 277 -2.28 -23.37 -11.25
N GLY A 278 -1.85 -24.25 -12.15
CA GLY A 278 -2.66 -25.36 -12.66
C GLY A 278 -3.67 -24.98 -13.75
N PHE A 279 -3.56 -23.77 -14.33
CA PHE A 279 -4.36 -23.40 -15.48
C PHE A 279 -3.86 -24.15 -16.73
N ASN A 280 -4.80 -24.65 -17.54
CA ASN A 280 -4.51 -25.33 -18.79
C ASN A 280 -4.47 -24.30 -19.94
N VAL A 281 -3.30 -23.70 -20.17
CA VAL A 281 -3.03 -22.67 -21.19
C VAL A 281 -1.79 -22.98 -22.01
#